data_AF-A0A3B4Y5Y9-F1
#
_entry.id   AF-A0A3B4Y5Y9-F1
#
_cell.length_a   1.000
_cell.length_b   1.000
_cell.length_c   1.000
_cell.angle_alpha   90.00
_cell.angle_beta   90.00
_cell.angle_gamma   90.00
#
_symmetry.space_group_name_H-M   'P 1'
#
loop_
_entity.id
_entity.type
_entity.pdbx_description
1 polymer ?
#
loop_
_entity_poly.entity_id
_entity_poly.type
_entity_poly.pdbx_seq_one_letter_code
_entity_poly.pdbx_strand_id
1 'polypeptide(L)' 'DCSHHLCYLVAEPAIQIFEQPKQRGMRFRYKCEGRSAGSIPGEKSSDNNRTYPSLNLLLFLHRS' A
#
# COMPACT_ATOMS: atom_id res chain seq x y z
N ASP A 1 9.72 1.87 35.77
CA ASP A 1 9.23 2.91 34.84
C ASP A 1 10.20 3.37 33.75
N CYS A 2 11.49 3.00 33.75
CA CYS A 2 12.43 3.48 32.70
C CYS A 2 12.56 2.54 31.47
N SER A 3 11.87 1.40 31.44
CA SER A 3 12.00 0.39 30.37
C SER A 3 11.16 0.69 29.11
N HIS A 4 10.17 1.59 29.18
CA HIS A 4 9.34 1.95 28.02
C HIS A 4 10.02 2.93 27.05
N HIS A 5 10.99 3.72 27.51
CA HIS A 5 11.63 4.75 26.68
C HIS A 5 12.69 4.20 25.71
N LEU A 6 13.30 3.04 25.98
CA LEU A 6 14.31 2.44 25.10
C LEU A 6 13.71 1.63 23.95
N CYS A 7 12.47 1.11 24.09
CA CYS A 7 11.78 0.36 23.04
C CYS A 7 11.38 1.21 21.82
N TYR A 8 11.31 2.54 21.96
CA TYR A 8 11.02 3.44 20.83
C TYR A 8 12.22 3.68 19.91
N LEU A 9 13.44 3.33 20.34
CA LEU A 9 14.67 3.53 19.57
C LEU A 9 15.00 2.38 18.60
N VAL A 10 14.30 1.25 18.72
CA VAL A 10 14.28 0.18 17.72
C VAL A 10 12.82 -0.09 17.39
N ALA A 11 12.18 0.85 16.71
CA ALA A 11 10.85 0.61 16.18
C ALA A 11 10.93 -0.57 15.21
N GLU A 12 10.12 -1.59 15.46
CA GLU A 12 10.04 -2.75 14.58
C GLU A 12 9.68 -2.30 13.17
N PRO A 13 10.28 -2.91 12.13
CA PRO A 13 9.96 -2.58 10.76
C PRO A 13 8.46 -2.79 10.52
N ALA A 14 7.78 -1.69 10.19
CA ALA A 14 6.35 -1.70 9.96
C ALA A 14 6.03 -1.27 8.53
N ILE A 15 4.85 -1.66 8.06
CA ILE A 15 4.31 -1.24 6.78
C ILE A 15 2.95 -0.59 6.99
N GLN A 16 2.68 0.46 6.23
CA GLN A 16 1.41 1.15 6.23
C GLN A 16 0.83 1.15 4.82
N ILE A 17 -0.45 0.81 4.69
CA ILE A 17 -1.16 1.01 3.43
C ILE A 17 -1.34 2.50 3.22
N PHE A 18 -0.73 3.05 2.16
CA PHE A 18 -0.83 4.47 1.81
C PHE A 18 -2.08 4.74 0.97
N GLU A 19 -2.41 3.82 0.06
CA GLU A 19 -3.64 3.86 -0.72
C GLU A 19 -4.23 2.47 -0.89
N GLN A 20 -5.50 2.31 -0.52
CA GLN A 20 -6.23 1.07 -0.70
C GLN A 20 -6.59 0.85 -2.17
N PRO A 21 -6.78 -0.40 -2.62
CA PRO A 21 -7.44 -0.66 -3.90
C PRO A 21 -8.88 -0.16 -3.88
N LYS A 22 -9.35 0.35 -5.01
CA LYS A 22 -10.75 0.72 -5.20
C LYS A 22 -11.64 -0.50 -4.97
N GLN A 23 -12.65 -0.37 -4.12
CA GLN A 23 -13.50 -1.49 -3.71
C GLN A 23 -14.30 -2.11 -4.88
N ARG A 24 -14.61 -1.32 -5.91
CA ARG A 24 -15.46 -1.71 -7.05
C ARG A 24 -14.94 -1.09 -8.35
N GLY A 25 -15.47 -1.60 -9.47
CA GLY A 25 -15.19 -1.08 -10.82
C GLY A 25 -14.19 -1.88 -11.63
N MET A 26 -13.61 -2.94 -11.04
CA MET A 26 -12.78 -3.92 -11.75
C MET A 26 -13.53 -5.24 -11.91
N ARG A 27 -13.32 -5.92 -13.04
CA ARG A 27 -13.85 -7.26 -13.31
C ARG A 27 -12.67 -8.24 -13.40
N PHE A 28 -12.72 -9.32 -12.63
CA PHE A 28 -11.81 -10.45 -12.83
C PHE A 28 -12.05 -11.10 -14.19
N ARG A 29 -10.97 -11.47 -14.87
CA ARG A 29 -11.02 -12.04 -16.22
C ARG A 29 -10.59 -13.50 -16.22
N TYR A 30 -11.27 -14.29 -17.05
CA TYR A 30 -10.84 -15.66 -17.31
C TYR A 30 -9.63 -15.68 -18.24
N LYS A 31 -8.79 -16.70 -18.08
CA LYS A 31 -7.63 -16.93 -18.94
C LYS A 31 -8.01 -17.01 -20.43
N CYS A 32 -9.17 -17.56 -20.75
CA CYS A 32 -9.64 -17.73 -22.13
C CYS A 32 -10.06 -16.43 -22.83
N GLU A 33 -10.19 -15.29 -22.13
CA GLU A 33 -10.55 -13.99 -22.75
C GLU A 33 -9.41 -13.37 -23.58
N GLY A 34 -8.17 -13.89 -23.47
CA GLY A 34 -7.06 -13.50 -24.33
C GLY A 34 -6.57 -12.04 -24.18
N ARG A 35 -6.92 -11.35 -23.09
CA ARG A 35 -6.49 -9.98 -22.77
C ARG A 35 -5.93 -9.90 -21.35
N SER A 36 -4.95 -9.02 -21.13
CA SER A 36 -4.51 -8.71 -19.76
C SER A 36 -5.65 -8.02 -18.98
N ALA A 37 -5.65 -8.18 -17.66
CA ALA A 37 -6.71 -7.64 -16.80
C ALA A 37 -6.70 -6.11 -16.66
N GLY A 38 -5.59 -5.46 -17.01
CA GLY A 38 -5.31 -4.07 -16.65
C GLY A 38 -4.86 -3.92 -15.19
N SER A 39 -4.57 -2.69 -14.78
CA SER A 39 -4.13 -2.37 -13.40
C SER A 39 -5.34 -2.21 -12.47
N ILE A 40 -5.19 -2.64 -11.20
CA ILE A 40 -6.17 -2.34 -10.14
C ILE A 40 -6.01 -0.85 -9.76
N PRO A 41 -7.07 -0.03 -9.85
CA PRO A 41 -6.99 1.38 -9.46
C PRO A 41 -6.96 1.52 -7.94
N GLY A 42 -6.33 2.59 -7.46
CA GLY A 42 -6.40 3.02 -6.07
C GLY A 42 -7.76 3.64 -5.72
N GLU A 43 -8.07 3.71 -4.44
CA GLU A 43 -9.34 4.24 -3.91
C GLU A 43 -9.58 5.70 -4.34
N LYS A 44 -8.52 6.49 -4.47
CA LYS A 44 -8.58 7.91 -4.85
C LYS A 44 -8.56 8.13 -6.36
N SER A 45 -8.53 7.05 -7.14
CA SER A 45 -8.41 7.09 -8.60
C SER A 45 -9.70 7.63 -9.24
N SER A 46 -9.54 8.63 -10.09
CA SER A 46 -10.59 9.27 -10.89
C SER A 46 -10.28 9.17 -12.39
N ASP A 47 -11.24 9.52 -13.24
CA ASP A 47 -11.07 9.43 -14.70
C ASP A 47 -9.91 10.30 -15.21
N ASN A 48 -9.68 11.44 -14.58
CA ASN A 48 -8.62 12.39 -14.95
C ASN A 48 -7.32 12.20 -14.16
N ASN A 49 -7.33 11.43 -13.08
CA ASN A 49 -6.14 11.18 -12.26
C ASN A 49 -6.12 9.73 -11.77
N ARG A 50 -5.36 8.90 -12.47
CA ARG A 50 -5.22 7.48 -12.13
C ARG A 50 -4.19 7.28 -11.04
N THR A 51 -4.64 6.82 -9.89
CA THR A 51 -3.80 6.37 -8.78
C THR A 51 -3.89 4.85 -8.63
N TYR A 52 -3.01 4.28 -7.79
CA TYR A 52 -2.84 2.84 -7.64
C TYR A 52 -2.67 2.46 -6.16
N PRO A 53 -3.00 1.22 -5.78
CA PRO A 53 -2.70 0.71 -4.44
C PRO A 53 -1.21 0.87 -4.13
N SER A 54 -0.91 1.36 -2.93
CA SER A 54 0.46 1.66 -2.54
C SER A 54 0.68 1.46 -1.05
N LEU A 55 1.93 1.15 -0.70
CA LEU A 55 2.39 0.88 0.65
C LEU A 55 3.57 1.81 0.99
N ASN A 56 3.70 2.17 2.25
CA ASN A 56 4.84 2.90 2.80
C ASN A 56 5.55 2.03 3.83
N LEU A 57 6.88 1.97 3.74
CA LEU A 57 7.73 1.35 4.75
C LEU A 57 8.00 2.37 5.86
N LEU A 58 7.67 2.00 7.09
CA LEU A 58 7.94 2.80 8.29
C LEU A 58 9.20 2.21 8.95
N LEU A 59 10.37 2.74 8.57
CA LEU A 59 11.64 2.45 9.21
C LEU A 59 12.10 3.70 9.96
N PHE A 60 12.25 3.62 11.28
CA PHE A 60 13.03 4.63 12.00
C PHE A 60 14.51 4.32 11.75
N LEU A 61 15.11 5.04 10.81
CA LEU A 61 16.54 4.94 10.57
C LEU A 61 17.28 5.39 11.82
N HIS A 62 18.05 4.50 12.46
CA HIS A 62 19.26 4.94 13.14
C HIS A 62 20.24 5.33 12.03
N ARG A 63 20.16 6.58 11.55
CA ARG A 63 21.19 7.12 10.66
C ARG A 63 22.45 7.28 11.50
N SER A 64 23.36 6.32 11.38
CA SER A 64 24.78 6.48 11.72
C SER A 64 25.42 7.54 10.82
#